data_AF-A0A7K5AFJ0-F1
#
_entry.id   AF-A0A7K5AFJ0-F1
#
_cell.length_a   1.000
_cell.length_b   1.000
_cell.length_c   1.000
_cell.angle_alpha   90.00
_cell.angle_beta   90.00
_cell.angle_gamma   90.00
#
_symmetry.space_group_name_H-M   'P 1'
#
loop_
_entity.id
_entity.type
_entity.pdbx_description
1 polymer ?
#
loop_
_entity_poly.entity_id
_entity_poly.type
_entity_poly.pdbx_seq_one_letter_code
_entity_poly.pdbx_strand_id
1 'polypeptide(L)'
;ALSRDTVLGRPGANVTLRCQDEEPANTTVSWRLEERGGSRWLAGGNALQLPHLRSEDSGRYSCFSGGRPLRALRLLVEEPPETPRVSCYRRSHDKDVLCEWPQRAKPSPGTRAMLWV
;
A
#
# COMPACT_ATOMS: atom_id res chain seq x y z
N ALA A 1 -3.25 1.48 12.13
CA ALA A 1 -3.49 2.36 10.97
C ALA A 1 -2.21 2.43 10.14
N LEU A 2 -2.31 2.40 8.81
CA LEU A 2 -1.14 2.56 7.94
C LEU A 2 -0.61 4.00 8.01
N SER A 3 0.71 4.16 7.87
CA SER A 3 1.35 5.49 7.81
C SER A 3 0.93 6.22 6.52
N ARG A 4 0.90 7.55 6.53
CA ARG A 4 0.62 8.40 5.35
C ARG A 4 1.57 8.13 4.18
N ASP A 5 2.77 7.65 4.47
CA ASP A 5 3.80 7.30 3.49
C ASP A 5 3.69 5.85 2.97
N THR A 6 2.56 5.18 3.25
CA THR A 6 2.30 3.82 2.76
C THR A 6 1.51 3.88 1.46
N VAL A 7 2.03 3.25 0.41
CA VAL A 7 1.32 3.06 -0.86
C VAL A 7 0.90 1.60 -0.96
N LEU A 8 -0.38 1.37 -1.23
CA LEU A 8 -0.94 0.04 -1.44
C LEU A 8 -0.99 -0.26 -2.94
N GLY A 9 -0.49 -1.43 -3.32
CA GLY A 9 -0.59 -1.98 -4.65
C GLY A 9 -1.19 -3.38 -4.60
N ARG A 10 -1.84 -3.79 -5.69
CA ARG A 10 -2.25 -5.19 -5.89
C ARG A 10 -1.32 -5.85 -6.91
N PRO A 11 -1.11 -7.18 -6.85
CA PRO A 11 -0.37 -7.88 -7.88
C PRO A 11 -0.91 -7.58 -9.29
N GLY A 12 -0.02 -7.37 -10.24
CA GLY A 12 -0.33 -7.00 -11.62
C GLY A 12 -0.77 -5.55 -11.85
N ALA A 13 -0.95 -4.74 -10.80
CA ALA A 13 -1.27 -3.32 -10.97
C ALA A 13 -0.06 -2.49 -11.41
N ASN A 14 -0.36 -1.34 -12.00
CA ASN A 14 0.63 -0.31 -12.31
C ASN A 14 0.47 0.82 -11.28
N VAL A 15 1.51 1.07 -10.51
CA VAL A 15 1.52 2.11 -9.47
C VAL A 15 2.59 3.13 -9.80
N THR A 16 2.30 4.40 -9.51
CA THR A 16 3.29 5.48 -9.63
C THR A 16 3.59 6.03 -8.24
N LEU A 17 4.83 5.89 -7.80
CA LEU A 17 5.31 6.50 -6.56
C LEU A 17 5.71 7.95 -6.84
N ARG A 18 5.22 8.89 -6.02
CA ARG A 18 5.57 10.31 -6.12
C ARG A 18 6.43 10.74 -4.96
N CYS A 19 7.59 11.33 -5.26
CA CYS A 19 8.52 11.82 -4.26
C CYS A 19 7.99 13.09 -3.58
N GLN A 20 7.55 14.07 -4.38
CA GLN A 20 6.99 15.33 -3.92
C GLN A 20 5.62 15.57 -4.57
N ASP A 21 4.73 16.22 -3.82
CA ASP A 21 3.36 16.50 -4.26
C ASP A 21 3.33 17.64 -5.29
N GLU A 22 4.21 18.63 -5.13
CA GLU A 22 4.51 19.64 -6.14
C GLU A 22 5.70 19.17 -6.99
N GLU A 23 5.62 19.39 -8.30
CA GLU A 23 6.65 19.02 -9.26
C GLU A 23 7.72 20.11 -9.31
N PRO A 24 8.90 19.93 -8.69
CA PRO A 24 9.92 20.96 -8.71
C PRO A 24 10.51 20.99 -10.12
N ALA A 25 10.43 22.13 -10.77
CA ALA A 25 11.10 22.34 -12.05
C ALA A 25 12.61 22.08 -11.89
N ASN A 26 13.15 21.20 -12.72
CA ASN A 26 14.59 20.98 -12.93
C ASN A 26 15.39 20.32 -11.78
N THR A 27 14.77 19.50 -10.92
CA THR A 27 15.53 18.65 -9.99
C THR A 27 15.66 17.21 -10.46
N THR A 28 16.89 16.73 -10.63
CA THR A 28 17.18 15.31 -10.89
C THR A 28 16.93 14.50 -9.63
N VAL A 29 15.78 13.82 -9.59
CA VAL A 29 15.40 12.93 -8.48
C VAL A 29 15.81 11.49 -8.81
N SER A 30 16.52 10.83 -7.91
CA SER A 30 16.84 9.40 -8.00
C SER A 30 16.11 8.62 -6.91
N TRP A 31 15.85 7.34 -7.17
CA TRP A 31 15.14 6.47 -6.24
C TRP A 31 16.06 5.37 -5.73
N ARG A 32 15.90 4.99 -4.47
CA ARG A 32 16.62 3.87 -3.85
C ARG A 32 15.60 2.92 -3.24
N LEU A 33 15.60 1.67 -3.71
CA LEU A 33 14.82 0.60 -3.12
C LEU A 33 15.68 -0.17 -2.12
N GLU A 34 15.18 -0.32 -0.89
CA GLU A 34 15.76 -1.18 0.14
C GLU A 34 15.11 -2.57 0.08
N GLU A 35 15.94 -3.59 -0.20
CA GLU A 35 15.54 -4.99 -0.31
C GLU A 35 16.18 -5.81 0.83
N ARG A 36 15.70 -7.03 1.04
CA ARG A 36 16.27 -7.94 2.06
C ARG A 36 17.65 -8.41 1.63
N GLY A 37 18.68 -7.62 1.88
CA GLY A 37 20.09 -7.93 1.55
C GLY A 37 20.84 -6.83 0.81
N GLY A 38 20.22 -5.68 0.52
CA GLY A 38 20.90 -4.58 -0.13
C GLY A 38 20.00 -3.43 -0.50
N SER A 39 20.55 -2.50 -1.29
CA SER A 39 19.78 -1.42 -1.89
C SER A 39 20.15 -1.26 -3.35
N ARG A 40 19.15 -1.06 -4.21
CA ARG A 40 19.39 -0.72 -5.63
C ARG A 40 18.94 0.69 -5.94
N TRP A 41 19.75 1.38 -6.73
CA TRP A 41 19.37 2.67 -7.31
C TRP A 41 18.51 2.44 -8.54
N LEU A 42 17.42 3.20 -8.62
CA LEU A 42 16.47 3.19 -9.72
C LEU A 42 16.53 4.57 -10.38
N ALA A 43 16.69 4.57 -11.70
CA ALA A 43 16.53 5.78 -12.49
C ALA A 43 15.04 6.18 -12.50
N GLY A 44 14.78 7.46 -12.33
CA GLY A 44 13.43 8.01 -12.34
C GLY A 44 13.48 9.52 -12.37
N GLY A 45 12.32 10.14 -12.12
CA GLY A 45 12.21 11.56 -11.83
C GLY A 45 11.44 11.76 -10.54
N ASN A 46 10.67 12.84 -10.44
CA ASN A 46 9.75 13.05 -9.32
C ASN A 46 8.72 11.89 -9.18
N ALA A 47 8.44 11.19 -10.28
CA ALA A 47 7.60 10.01 -10.33
C ALA A 47 8.42 8.76 -10.72
N LEU A 48 8.21 7.66 -9.99
CA LEU A 48 8.71 6.33 -10.31
C LEU A 48 7.55 5.43 -10.72
N GLN A 49 7.54 4.96 -11.96
CA GLN A 49 6.53 4.04 -12.47
C GLN A 49 6.94 2.59 -12.19
N LEU A 50 6.05 1.85 -11.55
CA LEU A 50 6.20 0.43 -11.25
C LEU A 50 5.08 -0.35 -11.97
N PRO A 51 5.36 -0.88 -13.16
CA PRO A 51 4.40 -1.68 -13.91
C PRO A 51 4.38 -3.13 -13.42
N HIS A 52 3.23 -3.79 -13.51
CA HIS A 52 3.06 -5.22 -13.19
C HIS A 52 3.63 -5.60 -11.82
N LEU A 53 3.14 -4.94 -10.77
CA LEU A 53 3.59 -5.17 -9.40
C LEU A 53 3.56 -6.64 -9.01
N ARG A 54 4.63 -7.10 -8.38
CA ARG A 54 4.72 -8.42 -7.76
C ARG A 54 4.88 -8.30 -6.26
N SER A 55 4.60 -9.39 -5.54
CA SER A 55 4.70 -9.41 -4.07
C SER A 55 6.10 -9.00 -3.60
N GLU A 56 7.14 -9.32 -4.37
CA GLU A 56 8.54 -9.01 -4.09
C GLU A 56 8.92 -7.54 -4.29
N ASP A 57 8.12 -6.78 -5.05
CA ASP A 57 8.33 -5.33 -5.23
C ASP A 57 7.98 -4.55 -3.95
N SER A 58 7.36 -5.21 -2.97
CA SER A 58 7.10 -4.64 -1.64
C SER A 58 8.41 -4.27 -0.95
N GLY A 59 8.50 -3.02 -0.49
CA GLY A 59 9.74 -2.53 0.09
C GLY A 59 9.68 -1.06 0.46
N ARG A 60 10.84 -0.54 0.90
CA ARG A 60 10.99 0.87 1.23
C ARG A 60 11.70 1.58 0.08
N TYR A 61 10.98 2.53 -0.53
CA TYR A 61 11.44 3.35 -1.64
C TYR A 61 11.78 4.74 -1.11
N SER A 62 13.04 5.13 -1.18
CA SER A 62 13.50 6.45 -0.74
C SER A 62 13.93 7.27 -1.95
N CYS A 63 13.40 8.48 -2.11
CA CYS A 63 13.80 9.38 -3.17
C CYS A 63 14.88 10.37 -2.67
N PHE A 64 15.78 10.74 -3.57
CA PHE A 64 16.92 11.60 -3.31
C PHE A 64 17.00 12.72 -4.36
N SER A 65 17.45 13.91 -3.94
CA SER A 65 17.81 15.01 -4.84
C SER A 65 19.16 15.57 -4.43
N GLY A 66 20.10 15.68 -5.37
CA GLY A 66 21.46 16.13 -5.08
C GLY A 66 22.16 15.33 -3.97
N GLY A 67 21.86 14.03 -3.86
CA GLY A 67 22.41 13.14 -2.82
C GLY A 67 21.73 13.23 -1.44
N ARG A 68 20.73 14.11 -1.27
CA ARG A 68 19.98 14.23 0.00
C ARG A 68 18.65 13.46 -0.07
N PRO A 69 18.31 12.65 0.95
CA PRO A 69 17.01 11.97 1.01
C PRO A 69 15.89 12.99 1.20
N LEU A 70 14.83 12.88 0.40
CA LEU A 70 13.66 13.76 0.44
C LEU A 70 12.47 13.11 1.15
N ARG A 71 12.03 11.95 0.65
CA ARG A 71 10.87 11.20 1.16
C ARG A 71 11.14 9.70 1.10
N ALA A 72 10.59 8.97 2.06
CA ALA A 72 10.62 7.51 2.08
C ALA A 72 9.20 6.96 2.08
N LEU A 73 8.85 6.19 1.06
CA LEU A 73 7.57 5.54 0.89
C LEU A 73 7.71 4.05 1.17
N ARG A 74 6.67 3.44 1.75
CA ARG A 74 6.57 2.00 1.91
C ARG A 74 5.53 1.46 0.94
N LEU A 75 5.99 0.71 -0.06
CA LEU A 75 5.10 -0.02 -0.95
C LEU A 75 4.74 -1.36 -0.33
N LEU A 76 3.45 -1.63 -0.18
CA LEU A 76 2.93 -2.93 0.21
C LEU A 76 2.11 -3.46 -0.97
N VAL A 77 2.61 -4.52 -1.61
CA VAL A 77 1.87 -5.24 -2.63
C VAL A 77 1.12 -6.37 -1.94
N GLU A 78 -0.19 -6.19 -1.81
CA GLU A 78 -1.06 -7.11 -1.08
C GLU A 78 -2.18 -7.59 -2.00
N GLU A 79 -2.54 -8.86 -1.87
CA GLU A 79 -3.69 -9.39 -2.60
C GLU A 79 -4.99 -8.80 -2.00
N PRO A 80 -5.99 -8.44 -2.83
CA PRO A 80 -7.26 -7.94 -2.32
C PRO A 80 -7.89 -8.93 -1.33
N PRO A 81 -8.44 -8.45 -0.21
CA PRO A 81 -9.08 -9.33 0.76
C PRO A 81 -10.30 -10.02 0.13
N GLU A 82 -10.59 -11.23 0.60
CA GLU A 82 -11.80 -11.94 0.20
C GLU A 82 -13.04 -11.12 0.51
N THR A 83 -14.06 -11.21 -0.35
CA THR A 83 -15.36 -10.60 -0.08
C THR A 83 -15.95 -11.21 1.19
N PRO A 84 -16.25 -10.41 2.23
CA PRO A 84 -16.74 -10.93 3.49
C PRO A 84 -18.15 -11.51 3.29
N ARG A 85 -18.37 -12.72 3.81
CA ARG A 85 -19.71 -13.32 3.87
C ARG A 85 -20.33 -12.96 5.20
N VAL A 86 -21.08 -11.87 5.22
CA VAL A 86 -21.73 -11.36 6.43
C VAL A 86 -23.00 -12.15 6.71
N SER A 87 -23.09 -12.66 7.94
CA SER A 87 -24.27 -13.33 8.47
C SER A 87 -24.78 -12.53 9.66
N CYS A 88 -26.04 -12.11 9.59
CA CYS A 88 -26.71 -11.42 10.69
C CYS A 88 -27.79 -12.31 11.26
N TYR A 89 -27.83 -12.45 12.59
CA TYR A 89 -28.87 -13.20 13.27
C TYR A 89 -29.19 -12.58 14.62
N ARG A 90 -30.39 -12.91 15.11
CA ARG A 90 -30.84 -12.52 16.44
C ARG A 90 -31.33 -13.76 17.15
N ARG A 91 -30.78 -14.01 18.35
CA ARG A 91 -31.06 -15.24 19.12
C ARG A 91 -32.47 -15.26 19.70
N SER A 92 -32.99 -14.10 20.11
CA SER A 92 -34.34 -13.91 20.67
C SER A 92 -34.79 -12.45 20.51
N HIS A 93 -36.08 -12.17 20.67
CA HIS A 93 -36.65 -10.83 20.42
C HIS A 93 -36.08 -9.72 21.32
N ASP A 94 -35.61 -10.05 22.52
CA ASP A 94 -35.04 -9.14 23.52
C ASP A 94 -33.53 -8.88 23.34
N LYS A 95 -32.90 -9.48 22.32
CA LYS A 95 -31.45 -9.33 22.06
C LYS A 95 -31.18 -8.50 20.82
N ASP A 96 -29.99 -7.91 20.80
CA ASP A 96 -29.47 -7.19 19.64
C ASP A 96 -29.24 -8.13 18.45
N VAL A 97 -29.25 -7.54 17.25
CA VAL A 97 -28.85 -8.22 16.03
C VAL A 97 -27.33 -8.32 16.00
N LEU A 98 -26.80 -9.53 15.97
CA LEU A 98 -25.37 -9.78 15.80
C LEU A 98 -25.08 -10.04 14.33
N CYS A 99 -24.19 -9.25 13.74
CA CYS A 99 -23.63 -9.48 12.42
C CYS A 99 -22.17 -9.90 12.55
N GLU A 100 -21.84 -11.06 11.99
CA GLU A 100 -20.49 -11.60 12.00
C GLU A 100 -20.09 -12.09 10.61
N TRP A 101 -18.79 -12.18 10.37
CA TRP A 101 -18.25 -12.78 9.15
C TRP A 101 -17.00 -13.58 9.51
N PRO A 102 -16.99 -14.91 9.27
CA PRO A 102 -15.80 -15.71 9.51
C PRO A 102 -14.73 -15.38 8.46
N GLN A 103 -13.50 -15.11 8.91
CA GLN A 103 -12.36 -14.88 8.04
C GLN A 103 -11.60 -16.19 7.81
N ARG A 104 -11.40 -16.58 6.56
CA ARG A 104 -10.59 -17.77 6.21
C ARG A 104 -9.09 -17.54 6.40
N ALA A 105 -8.65 -16.31 6.14
CA ALA A 105 -7.29 -15.86 6.37
C ALA A 105 -7.30 -14.50 7.08
N LYS A 106 -6.22 -14.21 7.81
CA LYS A 106 -6.06 -12.91 8.45
C LYS A 106 -5.95 -11.84 7.35
N PRO A 107 -6.76 -10.77 7.39
CA PRO A 107 -6.74 -9.73 6.38
C PRO A 107 -5.40 -8.99 6.40
N SER A 108 -5.04 -8.43 5.24
CA SER A 108 -3.80 -7.68 5.11
C SER A 108 -3.83 -6.39 5.95
N PRO A 109 -2.67 -5.88 6.40
CA PRO A 109 -2.57 -4.61 7.14
C PRO A 109 -3.28 -3.41 6.46
N GLY A 110 -3.36 -3.40 5.13
CA GLY A 110 -4.08 -2.37 4.36
C GLY A 110 -5.58 -2.57 4.23
N THR A 111 -6.11 -3.70 4.67
CA THR A 111 -7.54 -3.99 4.60
C THR A 111 -8.32 -3.12 5.58
N ARG A 112 -9.31 -2.37 5.08
CA ARG A 112 -10.24 -1.56 5.89
C ARG A 112 -11.66 -2.04 5.68
N ALA A 113 -12.36 -2.37 6.76
CA ALA A 113 -13.80 -2.58 6.72
C ALA A 113 -14.50 -1.23 6.59
N MET A 114 -15.38 -1.11 5.60
CA MET A 114 -16.23 0.06 5.39
C MET A 114 -17.69 -0.39 5.46
N LEU A 115 -18.44 0.19 6.38
CA LEU A 115 -19.89 0.04 6.44
C LEU A 115 -20.50 1.16 5.59
N TRP A 116 -21.22 0.78 4.55
CA TRP A 116 -22.01 1.69 3.75
C TRP A 116 -23.39 1.80 4.42
N VAL A 117 -23.74 2.99 4.90
CA VAL A 117 -25.03 3.31 5.54
C VAL A 117 -25.86 4.15 4.59
#